data_AF-A0A858RQK9-F1
#
_entry.id   AF-A0A858RQK9-F1
#
_cell.length_a   1.000
_cell.length_b   1.000
_cell.length_c   1.000
_cell.angle_alpha   90.00
_cell.angle_beta   90.00
_cell.angle_gamma   90.00
#
_symmetry.space_group_name_H-M   'P 1'
#
loop_
_entity.id
_entity.type
_entity.pdbx_description
1 polymer ?
#
loop_
_entity_poly.entity_id
_entity_poly.type
_entity_poly.pdbx_seq_one_letter_code
_entity_poly.pdbx_strand_id
1 'polypeptide(L)'
;MKALADAAIESILYLSLAPDEDERADADGEILESLVATLQSSSPEELDELRAALERSRVAARAANRLTPELLESFRVIETDIFGDPD
;
A
#
# COMPACT_ATOMS: atom_id res chain seq x y z
N MET A 1 -14.76 -8.49 -0.71
CA MET A 1 -13.53 -7.89 -0.13
C MET A 1 -12.42 -7.69 -1.14
N LYS A 2 -12.07 -8.69 -1.95
CA LYS A 2 -11.03 -8.57 -3.00
C LYS A 2 -10.90 -7.20 -3.71
N ALA A 3 -11.96 -6.70 -4.34
CA ALA A 3 -11.91 -5.43 -5.09
C ALA A 3 -11.64 -4.20 -4.19
N LEU A 4 -12.10 -4.22 -2.94
CA LEU A 4 -11.84 -3.16 -1.97
C LEU A 4 -10.39 -3.22 -1.47
N ALA A 5 -9.87 -4.42 -1.24
CA ALA A 5 -8.47 -4.61 -0.88
C ALA A 5 -7.53 -4.17 -2.02
N ASP A 6 -7.85 -4.53 -3.27
CA ASP A 6 -7.11 -4.08 -4.45
C ASP A 6 -7.12 -2.54 -4.54
N ALA A 7 -8.28 -1.90 -4.40
CA ALA A 7 -8.41 -0.45 -4.44
C ALA A 7 -7.67 0.26 -3.30
N ALA A 8 -7.66 -0.32 -2.09
CA ALA A 8 -6.96 0.24 -0.93
C ALA A 8 -5.44 0.23 -1.17
N ILE A 9 -4.88 -0.91 -1.58
CA ILE A 9 -3.45 -1.03 -1.89
C ILE A 9 -3.04 -0.10 -3.04
N GLU A 10 -3.85 -0.03 -4.11
CA GLU A 10 -3.57 0.86 -5.24
C GLU A 10 -3.58 2.34 -4.81
N SER A 11 -4.52 2.73 -3.95
CA SER A 11 -4.58 4.10 -3.40
C SER A 11 -3.35 4.44 -2.57
N ILE A 12 -2.91 3.54 -1.70
CA ILE A 12 -1.71 3.76 -0.87
C ILE A 12 -0.48 3.89 -1.76
N LEU A 13 -0.29 3.00 -2.73
CA LEU A 13 0.83 3.07 -3.68
C LEU A 13 0.83 4.36 -4.49
N TYR A 14 -0.35 4.81 -4.94
CA TYR A 14 -0.47 6.05 -5.68
C TYR A 14 -0.03 7.27 -4.84
N LEU A 15 -0.50 7.34 -3.59
CA LEU A 15 -0.14 8.40 -2.66
C LEU A 15 1.35 8.35 -2.28
N SER A 16 1.90 7.17 -2.00
CA SER A 16 3.31 6.99 -1.62
C SER A 16 4.31 7.30 -2.74
N LEU A 17 3.88 7.26 -4.01
CA LEU A 17 4.72 7.53 -5.17
C LEU A 17 4.45 8.91 -5.79
N ALA A 18 3.53 9.68 -5.21
CA ALA A 18 3.27 11.04 -5.65
C ALA A 18 4.52 11.90 -5.39
N PRO A 19 4.95 12.74 -6.35
CA PRO A 19 6.10 13.62 -6.15
C PRO A 19 5.82 14.66 -5.04
N ASP A 20 6.81 14.90 -4.17
CA ASP A 20 6.79 15.86 -3.04
C ASP A 20 6.61 17.34 -3.44
N GLU A 21 6.38 17.65 -4.71
CA GLU A 21 6.32 19.03 -5.22
C GLU A 21 4.94 19.69 -5.04
N ASP A 22 3.92 18.96 -4.56
CA ASP A 22 2.58 19.50 -4.34
C ASP A 22 2.39 20.00 -2.89
N GLU A 23 1.68 21.13 -2.73
CA GLU A 23 1.12 21.63 -1.44
C GLU A 23 0.23 20.60 -0.71
N ARG A 24 0.04 19.41 -1.30
CA ARG A 24 -0.75 18.29 -0.80
C ARG A 24 0.05 17.30 0.04
N ALA A 25 1.39 17.37 0.03
CA ALA A 25 2.23 16.36 0.70
C ALA A 25 1.85 16.13 2.18
N ASP A 26 1.56 17.21 2.92
CA ASP A 26 1.14 17.10 4.33
C ASP A 26 -0.26 16.46 4.46
N ALA A 27 -1.22 16.86 3.63
CA ALA A 27 -2.58 16.33 3.67
C ALA A 27 -2.65 14.87 3.20
N ASP A 28 -1.88 14.52 2.17
CA ASP A 28 -1.77 13.16 1.65
C ASP A 28 -1.09 12.24 2.67
N GLY A 29 -0.09 12.75 3.41
CA GLY A 29 0.54 12.06 4.53
C GLY A 29 -0.45 11.73 5.67
N GLU A 30 -1.22 12.71 6.14
CA GLU A 30 -2.24 12.50 7.17
C GLU A 30 -3.32 11.49 6.72
N ILE A 31 -3.74 11.56 5.45
CA ILE A 31 -4.70 10.61 4.87
C ILE A 31 -4.10 9.21 4.84
N LEU A 32 -2.83 9.07 4.45
CA LEU A 32 -2.13 7.79 4.40
C LEU A 32 -2.02 7.15 5.79
N GLU A 33 -1.61 7.94 6.80
CA GLU A 33 -1.56 7.49 8.20
C GLU A 33 -2.93 7.04 8.71
N SER A 34 -3.98 7.82 8.43
CA SER A 34 -5.35 7.47 8.82
C SER A 34 -5.85 6.18 8.14
N LEU A 35 -5.53 6.01 6.85
CA LEU A 35 -5.90 4.83 6.08
C LEU A 35 -5.16 3.59 6.61
N VAL A 36 -3.85 3.67 6.83
CA VAL A 36 -3.05 2.58 7.41
C VAL A 36 -3.58 2.18 8.78
N ALA A 37 -3.82 3.15 9.68
CA ALA A 37 -4.37 2.88 11.01
C ALA A 37 -5.75 2.19 10.95
N THR A 38 -6.58 2.56 9.97
CA THR A 38 -7.87 1.90 9.74
C THR A 38 -7.66 0.44 9.31
N LEU A 39 -6.76 0.20 8.35
CA LEU A 39 -6.50 -1.14 7.82
C LEU A 39 -5.88 -2.08 8.86
N GLN A 40 -5.04 -1.59 9.77
CA GLN A 40 -4.50 -2.36 10.89
C GLN A 40 -5.57 -2.94 11.82
N SER A 41 -6.75 -2.30 11.89
CA SER A 41 -7.88 -2.74 12.72
C SER A 41 -8.80 -3.77 12.03
N SER A 42 -8.49 -4.14 10.78
CA SER A 42 -9.28 -5.09 10.01
C SER A 42 -9.26 -6.49 10.63
N SER A 43 -10.29 -7.28 10.33
CA SER A 43 -10.33 -8.69 10.72
C SER A 43 -9.23 -9.50 10.04
N PRO A 44 -8.86 -10.69 10.58
CA PRO A 44 -7.84 -11.53 9.96
C PRO A 44 -8.12 -11.88 8.49
N GLU A 45 -9.38 -12.14 8.14
CA GLU A 45 -9.81 -12.45 6.77
C GLU A 45 -9.61 -11.25 5.82
N GLU A 46 -9.82 -10.03 6.32
CA GLU A 46 -9.60 -8.80 5.57
C GLU A 46 -8.12 -8.50 5.41
N LEU A 47 -7.29 -8.77 6.43
CA LEU A 47 -5.83 -8.66 6.35
C LEU A 47 -5.24 -9.65 5.35
N ASP A 48 -5.76 -10.87 5.28
CA ASP A 48 -5.35 -11.86 4.27
C ASP A 48 -5.70 -11.40 2.85
N GLU A 49 -6.87 -10.78 2.65
CA GLU A 49 -7.26 -10.19 1.36
C GLU A 49 -6.37 -8.99 0.98
N LEU A 50 -5.99 -8.15 1.94
CA LEU A 50 -5.06 -7.03 1.75
C LEU A 50 -3.66 -7.53 1.39
N ARG A 51 -3.15 -8.57 2.06
CA ARG A 51 -1.88 -9.21 1.71
C ARG A 51 -1.91 -9.79 0.31
N ALA A 52 -3.00 -10.47 -0.05
CA ALA A 52 -3.20 -11.01 -1.38
C ALA A 52 -3.28 -9.90 -2.45
N ALA A 53 -3.86 -8.74 -2.13
CA ALA A 53 -3.88 -7.57 -3.01
C ALA A 53 -2.47 -6.97 -3.22
N LEU A 54 -1.69 -6.82 -2.15
CA LEU A 54 -0.30 -6.36 -2.22
C LEU A 54 0.56 -7.25 -3.13
N GLU A 55 0.46 -8.57 -2.96
CA GLU A 55 1.19 -9.52 -3.80
C GLU A 55 0.74 -9.47 -5.27
N ARG A 56 -0.57 -9.32 -5.54
CA ARG A 56 -1.06 -9.13 -6.91
C ARG A 56 -0.47 -7.87 -7.56
N SER A 57 -0.42 -6.75 -6.83
CA SER A 57 0.20 -5.52 -7.33
C SER A 57 1.69 -5.71 -7.61
N ARG A 58 2.42 -6.41 -6.74
CA ARG A 58 3.84 -6.74 -6.93
C ARG A 58 4.07 -7.61 -8.17
N VAL A 59 3.25 -8.65 -8.37
CA VAL A 59 3.29 -9.51 -9.55
C VAL A 59 2.97 -8.71 -10.83
N ALA A 60 1.95 -7.85 -10.80
CA ALA A 60 1.58 -7.01 -11.93
C ALA A 60 2.70 -6.02 -12.32
N ALA A 61 3.32 -5.37 -11.34
CA ALA A 61 4.45 -4.47 -11.56
C ALA A 61 5.65 -5.21 -12.16
N ARG A 62 5.93 -6.43 -11.68
CA ARG A 62 6.98 -7.30 -12.22
C ARG A 62 6.69 -7.69 -13.67
N ALA A 63 5.46 -8.12 -13.97
CA ALA A 63 5.05 -8.50 -15.32
C ALA A 63 5.11 -7.32 -16.31
N ALA A 64 4.85 -6.10 -15.83
CA ALA A 64 4.96 -4.88 -16.60
C ALA A 64 6.40 -4.33 -16.72
N ASN A 65 7.40 -4.96 -16.08
CA ASN A 65 8.78 -4.49 -15.99
C ASN A 65 8.91 -3.07 -15.40
N ARG A 66 8.12 -2.77 -14.35
CA ARG A 66 8.02 -1.46 -13.68
C ARG A 66 8.54 -1.45 -12.24
N LEU A 67 9.30 -2.47 -11.84
CA LEU A 67 9.89 -2.53 -10.49
C LEU A 67 11.04 -1.53 -10.37
N THR A 68 10.73 -0.31 -9.91
CA THR A 68 11.74 0.68 -9.51
C THR A 68 12.11 0.49 -8.04
N PRO A 69 13.28 0.98 -7.59
CA PRO A 69 13.66 0.96 -6.17
C PRO A 69 12.60 1.60 -5.26
N GLU A 70 12.00 2.70 -5.70
CA GLU A 70 10.96 3.43 -4.95
C GLU A 70 9.71 2.58 -4.78
N LEU A 71 9.25 1.92 -5.85
CA LEU A 71 8.08 1.03 -5.78
C LEU A 71 8.34 -0.20 -4.90
N LEU A 72 9.55 -0.75 -4.95
CA LEU A 72 9.95 -1.85 -4.05
C LEU A 72 9.93 -1.41 -2.59
N GLU A 73 10.41 -0.20 -2.32
CA GLU A 73 10.38 0.39 -0.99
C GLU A 73 8.94 0.64 -0.52
N SER A 74 8.05 1.17 -1.37
CA SER A 74 6.64 1.33 -1.03
C SER A 74 5.98 0.00 -0.70
N PHE A 75 6.26 -1.07 -1.44
CA PHE A 75 5.74 -2.40 -1.08
C PHE A 75 6.21 -2.86 0.31
N ARG A 76 7.47 -2.60 0.66
CA ARG A 76 8.04 -2.96 1.96
C ARG A 76 7.39 -2.14 3.09
N VAL A 77 7.26 -0.83 2.91
CA VAL A 77 6.63 0.07 3.88
C VAL A 77 5.18 -0.35 4.12
N ILE A 78 4.40 -0.59 3.07
CA ILE A 78 3.01 -1.07 3.21
C ILE A 78 2.95 -2.39 3.97
N GLU A 79 3.88 -3.31 3.70
CA GLU A 79 3.94 -4.61 4.34
C GLU A 79 4.21 -4.48 5.86
N THR A 80 5.21 -3.68 6.23
CA THR A 80 5.54 -3.38 7.63
C THR A 80 4.41 -2.62 8.34
N ASP A 81 3.86 -1.60 7.69
CA ASP A 81 2.88 -0.69 8.30
C ASP A 81 1.52 -1.37 8.52
N ILE A 82 1.04 -2.16 7.58
CA ILE A 82 -0.29 -2.78 7.69
C ILE A 82 -0.22 -4.14 8.41
N PHE A 83 0.82 -4.93 8.18
CA PHE A 83 0.88 -6.31 8.65
C PHE A 83 1.89 -6.55 9.78
N GLY A 84 2.72 -5.55 10.12
CA GLY A 84 3.82 -5.68 11.08
C GLY A 84 5.10 -6.19 10.43
N ASP A 85 6.20 -6.17 11.19
CA ASP A 85 7.50 -6.65 10.72
C ASP A 85 7.44 -8.17 10.41
N PRO A 86 7.81 -8.60 9.20
CA PRO A 86 8.08 -10.01 8.95
C PRO A 86 9.45 -10.33 9.55
N ASP A 87 9.46 -10.93 10.76
CA ASP A 87 10.66 -11.54 11.36
C ASP A 87 11.48 -12.37 10.35
#